data_AF-A0A916MT40-F1
#
_entry.id   AF-A0A916MT40-F1
#
_cell.length_a   1.000
_cell.length_b   1.000
_cell.length_c   1.000
_cell.angle_alpha   90.00
_cell.angle_beta   90.00
_cell.angle_gamma   90.00
#
_symmetry.space_group_name_H-M   'P 1'
#
loop_
_entity.id
_entity.type
_entity.pdbx_description
1 polymer ?
#
loop_
_entity_poly.entity_id
_entity_poly.type
_entity_poly.pdbx_seq_one_letter_code
_entity_poly.pdbx_strand_id
1 'polypeptide(L)'
;MSEPGAAASTTAATAAPGLAEQVVRSGPYTVDVPVSAREDMRVPVRIYADDELLRGILQGDALAQLVNVTTLPGIVDFAYGMPDMHEGYGFPVGGVAATLLPDGVVSPGGVGFDINCGVRLLATPLTRQQLGDRHVDLTHEISRSIPAGTGRGGRWVMSDTELHRVLTEGAEYLVRDRGFGLEEDLAHTESHGRLPEADPAAVSRRAQERGAGQLGTIGSGNHFVE
;
A
#
# COMPACT_ATOMS: atom_id res chain seq x y z
N MET A 1 -19.86 -11.04 -33.48
CA MET A 1 -20.78 -10.05 -32.91
C MET A 1 -20.53 -10.06 -31.42
N SER A 2 -19.80 -9.08 -30.94
CA SER A 2 -19.29 -9.03 -29.57
C SER A 2 -20.23 -8.16 -28.75
N GLU A 3 -20.85 -8.73 -27.71
CA GLU A 3 -21.63 -7.94 -26.77
C GLU A 3 -20.70 -7.05 -25.94
N PRO A 4 -21.00 -5.76 -25.76
CA PRO A 4 -20.26 -4.91 -24.85
C PRO A 4 -20.65 -5.28 -23.41
N GLY A 5 -19.65 -5.63 -22.61
CA GLY A 5 -19.81 -5.94 -21.19
C GLY A 5 -20.44 -4.77 -20.44
N ALA A 6 -21.45 -5.07 -19.62
CA ALA A 6 -22.09 -4.11 -18.74
C ALA A 6 -21.05 -3.49 -17.80
N ALA A 7 -20.81 -2.19 -17.95
CA ALA A 7 -20.08 -1.41 -16.97
C ALA A 7 -20.90 -1.41 -15.68
N ALA A 8 -20.38 -2.06 -14.63
CA ALA A 8 -20.91 -1.93 -13.29
C ALA A 8 -20.78 -0.44 -12.89
N SER A 9 -21.91 0.25 -12.87
CA SER A 9 -22.02 1.59 -12.31
C SER A 9 -21.73 1.51 -10.82
N THR A 10 -20.51 1.85 -10.42
CA THR A 10 -20.20 2.20 -9.04
C THR A 10 -20.88 3.53 -8.76
N THR A 11 -22.06 3.49 -8.16
CA THR A 11 -22.65 4.66 -7.52
C THR A 11 -21.71 5.07 -6.40
N ALA A 12 -20.86 6.07 -6.65
CA ALA A 12 -20.17 6.77 -5.60
C ALA A 12 -21.25 7.28 -4.64
N ALA A 13 -21.25 6.79 -3.40
CA ALA A 13 -22.04 7.39 -2.35
C ALA A 13 -21.58 8.85 -2.26
N THR A 14 -22.41 9.76 -2.76
CA THR A 14 -22.16 11.19 -2.72
C THR A 14 -21.91 11.57 -1.27
N ALA A 15 -20.80 12.25 -1.01
CA ALA A 15 -20.45 12.75 0.30
C ALA A 15 -21.67 13.45 0.90
N ALA A 16 -22.03 13.11 2.14
CA ALA A 16 -23.09 13.81 2.84
C ALA A 16 -22.69 15.30 2.91
N PRO A 17 -23.52 16.23 2.42
CA PRO A 17 -23.20 17.65 2.48
C PRO A 17 -22.98 18.06 3.95
N GLY A 18 -21.88 18.78 4.21
CA GLY A 18 -21.56 19.32 5.55
C GLY A 18 -20.58 18.50 6.41
N LEU A 19 -20.01 17.38 5.94
CA LEU A 19 -19.03 16.61 6.74
C LEU A 19 -17.84 17.45 7.24
N ALA A 20 -17.34 18.37 6.42
CA ALA A 20 -16.23 19.25 6.78
C ALA A 20 -16.56 20.19 7.95
N GLU A 21 -17.84 20.58 8.10
CA GLU A 21 -18.31 21.46 9.18
C GLU A 21 -18.41 20.73 10.52
N GLN A 22 -18.38 19.39 10.49
CA GLN A 22 -18.49 18.53 11.67
C GLN A 22 -17.13 18.11 12.24
N VAL A 23 -16.04 18.58 11.65
CA VAL A 23 -14.67 18.32 12.11
C VAL A 23 -14.41 19.10 13.40
N VAL A 24 -14.01 18.40 14.45
CA VAL A 24 -13.72 18.99 15.78
C VAL A 24 -12.25 18.79 16.12
N ARG A 25 -11.55 19.88 16.47
CA ARG A 25 -10.16 19.81 16.96
C ARG A 25 -10.13 19.10 18.32
N SER A 26 -9.44 17.95 18.37
CA SER A 26 -9.30 17.11 19.57
C SER A 26 -7.87 17.15 20.16
N GLY A 27 -6.90 17.67 19.42
CA GLY A 27 -5.52 17.88 19.89
C GLY A 27 -4.71 18.78 18.94
N PRO A 28 -3.42 19.07 19.24
CA PRO A 28 -2.59 19.99 18.45
C PRO A 28 -2.50 19.63 16.96
N TYR A 29 -2.45 18.33 16.66
CA TYR A 29 -2.39 17.78 15.30
C TYR A 29 -3.47 16.72 15.10
N THR A 30 -4.59 16.84 15.80
CA THR A 30 -5.63 15.81 15.79
C THR A 30 -7.00 16.46 15.67
N VAL A 31 -7.79 15.96 14.73
CA VAL A 31 -9.20 16.31 14.57
C VAL A 31 -10.04 15.05 14.48
N ASP A 32 -11.24 15.11 15.03
CA ASP A 32 -12.18 13.99 15.02
C ASP A 32 -13.44 14.40 14.24
N VAL A 33 -14.09 13.43 13.58
CA VAL A 33 -15.47 13.58 13.10
C VAL A 33 -16.33 12.64 13.95
N PRO A 34 -17.32 13.18 14.69
CA PRO A 34 -18.10 12.37 15.62
C PRO A 34 -18.95 11.35 14.85
N VAL A 35 -19.23 10.21 15.49
CA VAL A 35 -20.10 9.17 14.92
C VAL A 35 -21.50 9.70 14.55
N SER A 36 -21.97 10.75 15.23
CA SER A 36 -23.24 11.41 14.92
C SER A 36 -23.23 12.17 13.59
N ALA A 37 -22.09 12.29 12.91
CA ALA A 37 -21.98 13.07 11.69
C ALA A 37 -22.72 12.47 10.49
N ARG A 38 -22.96 11.16 10.51
CA ARG A 38 -23.80 10.45 9.55
C ARG A 38 -24.38 9.20 10.23
N GLU A 39 -25.66 8.92 9.99
CA GLU A 39 -26.45 7.92 10.72
C GLU A 39 -25.89 6.49 10.66
N ASP A 40 -25.20 6.13 9.59
CA ASP A 40 -24.69 4.78 9.34
C ASP A 40 -23.24 4.55 9.83
N MET A 41 -22.60 5.57 10.42
CA MET A 41 -21.27 5.44 11.01
C MET A 41 -21.31 4.51 12.23
N ARG A 42 -20.41 3.54 12.31
CA ARG A 42 -20.28 2.64 13.47
C ARG A 42 -19.26 3.14 14.48
N VAL A 43 -18.26 3.89 14.00
CA VAL A 43 -17.17 4.47 14.79
C VAL A 43 -16.91 5.91 14.33
N PRO A 44 -16.35 6.79 15.18
CA PRO A 44 -15.86 8.10 14.75
C PRO A 44 -14.67 8.01 13.78
N VAL A 45 -14.36 9.14 13.14
CA VAL A 45 -13.11 9.33 12.39
C VAL A 45 -12.10 10.07 13.27
N ARG A 46 -10.80 9.74 13.13
CA ARG A 46 -9.69 10.55 13.65
C ARG A 46 -8.68 10.84 12.55
N ILE A 47 -8.37 12.11 12.34
CA ILE A 47 -7.37 12.56 11.36
C ILE A 47 -6.21 13.23 12.08
N TYR A 48 -4.99 12.87 11.69
CA TYR A 48 -3.77 13.53 12.14
C TYR A 48 -3.33 14.55 11.10
N ALA A 49 -3.41 15.84 11.41
CA ALA A 49 -3.03 16.91 10.49
C ALA A 49 -2.89 18.26 11.21
N ASP A 50 -1.98 19.10 10.73
CA ASP A 50 -1.99 20.53 11.03
C ASP A 50 -3.06 21.27 10.20
N ASP A 51 -3.16 22.59 10.37
CA ASP A 51 -4.14 23.42 9.67
C ASP A 51 -3.94 23.46 8.15
N GLU A 52 -2.72 23.23 7.65
CA GLU A 52 -2.42 23.25 6.22
C GLU A 52 -2.81 21.95 5.55
N LEU A 53 -2.37 20.82 6.11
CA LEU A 53 -2.71 19.49 5.62
C LEU A 53 -4.21 19.24 5.72
N LEU A 54 -4.84 19.65 6.83
CA LEU A 54 -6.29 19.50 7.00
C LEU A 54 -7.07 20.24 5.91
N ARG A 55 -6.65 21.45 5.54
CA ARG A 55 -7.29 22.19 4.43
C ARG A 55 -7.23 21.42 3.12
N GLY A 56 -6.10 20.77 2.83
CA GLY A 56 -5.97 19.91 1.64
C GLY A 56 -6.88 18.69 1.70
N ILE A 57 -6.90 17.99 2.84
CA ILE A 57 -7.76 16.81 3.07
C ILE A 57 -9.24 17.13 2.87
N LEU A 58 -9.70 18.29 3.36
CA LEU A 58 -11.10 18.71 3.30
C LEU A 58 -11.55 19.21 1.91
N GLN A 59 -10.64 19.45 0.98
CA GLN A 59 -10.98 19.91 -0.38
C GLN A 59 -11.39 18.77 -1.33
N GLY A 60 -11.00 17.54 -1.03
CA GLY A 60 -11.27 16.36 -1.86
C GLY A 60 -12.23 15.36 -1.22
N ASP A 61 -12.37 14.20 -1.86
CA ASP A 61 -13.28 13.14 -1.41
C ASP A 61 -12.69 12.23 -0.32
N ALA A 62 -11.44 12.46 0.10
CA ALA A 62 -10.73 11.62 1.06
C ALA A 62 -11.47 11.49 2.41
N LEU A 63 -12.01 12.60 2.94
CA LEU A 63 -12.81 12.56 4.16
C LEU A 63 -14.09 11.73 3.98
N ALA A 64 -14.78 11.90 2.86
CA ALA A 64 -16.01 11.15 2.58
C ALA A 64 -15.72 9.64 2.44
N GLN A 65 -14.61 9.28 1.81
CA GLN A 65 -14.13 7.90 1.74
C GLN A 65 -13.82 7.35 3.14
N LEU A 66 -13.11 8.09 4.00
CA LEU A 66 -12.84 7.64 5.37
C LEU A 66 -14.12 7.49 6.20
N VAL A 67 -15.09 8.38 6.04
CA VAL A 67 -16.41 8.24 6.66
C VAL A 67 -17.14 7.00 6.14
N ASN A 68 -17.03 6.66 4.84
CA ASN A 68 -17.57 5.40 4.31
C ASN A 68 -16.96 4.17 4.98
N VAL A 69 -15.65 4.19 5.27
CA VAL A 69 -14.94 3.11 5.97
C VAL A 69 -15.54 2.85 7.36
N THR A 70 -16.03 3.89 8.03
CA THR A 70 -16.64 3.74 9.38
C THR A 70 -17.93 2.92 9.38
N THR A 71 -18.52 2.64 8.22
CA THR A 71 -19.75 1.86 8.10
C THR A 71 -19.50 0.35 8.01
N LEU A 72 -18.23 -0.07 7.87
CA LEU A 72 -17.86 -1.47 7.68
C LEU A 72 -18.19 -2.32 8.91
N PRO A 73 -18.77 -3.52 8.73
CA PRO A 73 -19.00 -4.45 9.83
C PRO A 73 -17.71 -4.79 10.59
N GLY A 74 -17.81 -4.82 11.92
CA GLY A 74 -16.71 -5.17 12.82
C GLY A 74 -15.60 -4.12 12.95
N ILE A 75 -15.70 -2.93 12.33
CA ILE A 75 -14.72 -1.85 12.55
C ILE A 75 -14.69 -1.42 14.03
N VAL A 76 -13.50 -1.16 14.54
CA VAL A 76 -13.27 -0.79 15.95
C VAL A 76 -12.61 0.57 16.12
N ASP A 77 -12.89 1.17 17.28
CA ASP A 77 -12.34 2.44 17.78
C ASP A 77 -12.55 3.66 16.88
N PHE A 78 -11.78 3.78 15.80
CA PHE A 78 -11.85 4.87 14.83
C PHE A 78 -11.49 4.37 13.43
N ALA A 79 -12.01 5.04 12.40
CA ALA A 79 -11.32 5.09 11.11
C ALA A 79 -10.27 6.21 11.16
N TYR A 80 -9.01 5.89 10.91
CA TYR A 80 -7.90 6.84 11.03
C TYR A 80 -7.48 7.38 9.66
N GLY A 81 -7.24 8.68 9.57
CA GLY A 81 -6.62 9.34 8.42
C GLY A 81 -5.24 9.88 8.78
N MET A 82 -4.21 9.46 8.05
CA MET A 82 -2.85 9.96 8.20
C MET A 82 -2.69 11.36 7.58
N PRO A 83 -1.62 12.11 7.91
CA PRO A 83 -1.45 13.50 7.45
C PRO A 83 -1.35 13.67 5.92
N ASP A 84 -0.97 12.61 5.22
CA ASP A 84 -0.86 12.53 3.77
C ASP A 84 -2.12 11.93 3.11
N MET A 85 -3.22 11.81 3.85
CA MET A 85 -4.44 11.20 3.37
C MET A 85 -5.01 11.93 2.15
N HIS A 86 -5.31 11.18 1.09
CA HIS A 86 -5.90 11.70 -0.13
C HIS A 86 -6.81 10.66 -0.79
N GLU A 87 -7.52 11.07 -1.85
CA GLU A 87 -8.49 10.22 -2.53
C GLU A 87 -7.85 8.91 -3.03
N GLY A 88 -8.51 7.80 -2.71
CA GLY A 88 -8.13 6.46 -3.14
C GLY A 88 -9.29 5.69 -3.78
N TYR A 89 -9.25 4.36 -3.72
CA TYR A 89 -10.28 3.49 -4.29
C TYR A 89 -11.14 2.87 -3.18
N GLY A 90 -12.25 3.54 -2.87
CA GLY A 90 -13.15 3.15 -1.78
C GLY A 90 -12.64 3.60 -0.41
N PHE A 91 -11.42 3.17 -0.03
CA PHE A 91 -10.66 3.76 1.07
C PHE A 91 -9.79 4.90 0.53
N PRO A 92 -9.53 5.94 1.34
CA PRO A 92 -8.50 6.92 0.99
C PRO A 92 -7.11 6.31 1.17
N VAL A 93 -6.14 6.76 0.36
CA VAL A 93 -4.72 6.51 0.64
C VAL A 93 -4.38 7.19 1.97
N GLY A 94 -3.56 6.56 2.82
CA GLY A 94 -3.30 7.03 4.19
C GLY A 94 -4.43 6.74 5.17
N GLY A 95 -5.47 5.99 4.78
CA GLY A 95 -6.50 5.49 5.68
C GLY A 95 -6.04 4.24 6.45
N VAL A 96 -6.41 4.12 7.73
CA VAL A 96 -6.20 2.93 8.55
C VAL A 96 -7.50 2.55 9.25
N ALA A 97 -7.88 1.28 9.17
CA ALA A 97 -9.02 0.73 9.89
C ALA A 97 -8.71 -0.70 10.34
N ALA A 98 -9.08 -1.02 11.57
CA ALA A 98 -9.07 -2.39 12.09
C ALA A 98 -10.50 -2.93 12.13
N THR A 99 -10.70 -4.17 11.67
CA THR A 99 -11.96 -4.90 11.78
C THR A 99 -11.74 -6.19 12.57
N LEU A 100 -12.66 -6.52 13.49
CA LEU A 100 -12.54 -7.69 14.36
C LEU A 100 -13.43 -8.84 13.90
N LEU A 101 -12.87 -10.05 13.88
CA LEU A 101 -13.64 -11.29 13.74
C LEU A 101 -14.56 -11.51 14.96
N PRO A 102 -15.71 -12.19 14.79
CA PRO A 102 -16.17 -12.88 13.57
C PRO A 102 -16.90 -11.98 12.57
N ASP A 103 -17.31 -10.78 12.97
CA ASP A 103 -18.19 -9.91 12.15
C ASP A 103 -17.42 -8.97 11.21
N GLY A 104 -16.10 -8.93 11.35
CA GLY A 104 -15.19 -8.09 10.60
C GLY A 104 -15.06 -8.48 9.14
N VAL A 105 -14.79 -7.48 8.30
CA VAL A 105 -14.61 -7.64 6.86
C VAL A 105 -13.18 -7.34 6.43
N VAL A 106 -12.74 -7.97 5.34
CA VAL A 106 -11.54 -7.59 4.61
C VAL A 106 -11.96 -6.94 3.29
N SER A 107 -11.42 -5.76 3.00
CA SER A 107 -11.70 -5.02 1.76
C SER A 107 -10.40 -4.85 0.96
N PRO A 108 -10.29 -5.40 -0.27
CA PRO A 108 -9.13 -5.18 -1.12
C PRO A 108 -8.84 -3.70 -1.38
N GLY A 109 -9.87 -2.86 -1.44
CA GLY A 109 -9.72 -1.40 -1.59
C GLY A 109 -9.05 -0.72 -0.40
N GLY A 110 -9.12 -1.32 0.80
CA GLY A 110 -8.42 -0.85 1.99
C GLY A 110 -6.96 -1.31 2.09
N VAL A 111 -6.54 -2.27 1.27
CA VAL A 111 -5.14 -2.68 1.13
C VAL A 111 -4.47 -1.95 -0.03
N GLY A 112 -5.18 -1.78 -1.15
CA GLY A 112 -4.68 -1.15 -2.37
C GLY A 112 -4.36 -2.16 -3.47
N PHE A 113 -4.22 -1.66 -4.70
CA PHE A 113 -3.93 -2.48 -5.87
C PHE A 113 -2.50 -3.04 -5.87
N ASP A 114 -1.55 -2.26 -5.36
CA ASP A 114 -0.14 -2.65 -5.26
C ASP A 114 0.13 -3.21 -3.85
N ILE A 115 -0.26 -4.47 -3.68
CA ILE A 115 -0.18 -5.18 -2.40
C ILE A 115 1.30 -5.24 -1.97
N ASN A 116 1.59 -4.78 -0.75
CA ASN A 116 2.93 -4.72 -0.19
C ASN A 116 3.90 -3.77 -0.95
N CYS A 117 3.38 -2.74 -1.64
CA CYS A 117 4.21 -1.58 -1.98
C CYS A 117 4.84 -1.05 -0.69
N GLY A 118 6.16 -0.89 -0.68
CA GLY A 118 6.89 -0.67 0.56
C GLY A 118 8.30 -0.14 0.33
N VAL A 119 9.01 0.05 1.44
CA VAL A 119 10.33 0.67 1.45
C VAL A 119 11.33 -0.27 2.12
N ARG A 120 12.52 -0.39 1.53
CA ARG A 120 13.68 -1.01 2.15
C ARG A 120 14.81 0.01 2.20
N LEU A 121 15.39 0.19 3.37
CA LEU A 121 16.56 1.05 3.58
C LEU A 121 17.79 0.17 3.82
N LEU A 122 18.84 0.39 3.02
CA LEU A 122 20.15 -0.23 3.23
C LEU A 122 21.12 0.81 3.82
N ALA A 123 21.74 0.47 4.94
CA ALA A 123 22.74 1.33 5.57
C ALA A 123 24.15 0.86 5.22
N THR A 124 25.03 1.80 4.86
CA THR A 124 26.46 1.53 4.65
C THR A 124 27.29 2.33 5.65
N PRO A 125 28.53 1.92 5.97
CA PRO A 125 29.41 2.71 6.82
C PRO A 125 29.99 3.95 6.10
N LEU A 126 29.63 4.17 4.82
CA LEU A 126 30.15 5.29 4.04
C LEU A 126 29.46 6.60 4.45
N THR A 127 30.28 7.61 4.73
CA THR A 127 29.82 8.99 4.87
C THR A 127 29.73 9.67 3.52
N ARG A 128 28.93 10.75 3.44
CA ARG A 128 28.86 11.61 2.25
C ARG A 128 30.24 12.10 1.78
N GLN A 129 31.14 12.42 2.72
CA GLN A 129 32.50 12.85 2.40
C GLN A 129 33.34 11.75 1.75
N GLN A 130 33.21 10.50 2.21
CA GLN A 130 33.90 9.35 1.62
C GLN A 130 33.34 8.98 0.24
N LEU A 131 32.05 9.23 0.00
CA LEU A 131 31.43 9.04 -1.31
C LEU A 131 31.94 10.09 -2.31
N GLY A 132 32.06 11.35 -1.90
CA GLY A 132 32.55 12.44 -2.74
C GLY A 132 31.74 12.56 -4.03
N ASP A 133 32.42 12.77 -5.16
CA ASP A 133 31.78 12.93 -6.47
C ASP A 133 31.36 11.60 -7.12
N ARG A 134 31.70 10.45 -6.51
CA ARG A 134 31.34 9.12 -7.03
C ARG A 134 29.85 8.80 -6.93
N HIS A 135 29.06 9.65 -6.27
CA HIS A 135 27.61 9.49 -6.21
C HIS A 135 26.99 9.46 -7.62
N VAL A 136 27.50 10.26 -8.56
CA VAL A 136 27.02 10.26 -9.95
C VAL A 136 27.25 8.90 -10.62
N ASP A 137 28.48 8.36 -10.50
CA ASP A 137 28.82 7.06 -11.07
C ASP A 137 28.04 5.92 -10.41
N LEU A 138 27.83 5.99 -9.09
CA LEU A 138 27.03 5.03 -8.35
C LEU A 138 25.57 5.06 -8.80
N THR A 139 24.95 6.24 -8.92
CA THR A 139 23.57 6.37 -9.43
C THR A 139 23.45 5.81 -10.85
N HIS A 140 24.43 6.06 -11.73
CA HIS A 140 24.44 5.46 -13.06
C HIS A 140 24.55 3.93 -13.00
N GLU A 141 25.37 3.39 -12.10
CA GLU A 141 25.55 1.96 -11.98
C GLU A 141 24.31 1.26 -11.40
N ILE A 142 23.65 1.88 -10.40
CA ILE A 142 22.37 1.43 -9.87
C ILE A 142 21.32 1.40 -10.99
N SER A 143 21.20 2.47 -11.76
CA SER A 143 20.23 2.57 -12.87
C SER A 143 20.48 1.52 -13.96
N ARG A 144 21.74 1.18 -14.24
CA ARG A 144 22.08 0.10 -15.18
C ARG A 144 21.79 -1.28 -14.61
N SER A 145 22.03 -1.47 -13.32
CA SER A 145 21.96 -2.77 -12.65
C SER A 145 20.54 -3.18 -12.28
N ILE A 146 19.68 -2.22 -11.95
CA ILE A 146 18.30 -2.45 -11.51
C ILE A 146 17.33 -2.07 -12.62
N PRO A 147 16.64 -3.04 -13.26
CA PRO A 147 15.67 -2.71 -14.31
C PRO A 147 14.49 -1.91 -13.77
N ALA A 148 14.14 -0.83 -14.47
CA ALA A 148 12.97 0.01 -14.20
C ALA A 148 12.13 0.20 -15.47
N GLY A 149 10.85 0.54 -15.27
CA GLY A 149 9.87 0.81 -16.33
C GLY A 149 8.85 -0.32 -16.55
N THR A 150 7.72 0.03 -17.15
CA THR A 150 6.62 -0.91 -17.44
C THR A 150 7.00 -1.94 -18.51
N GLY A 151 6.83 -3.24 -18.22
CA GLY A 151 6.94 -4.30 -19.22
C GLY A 151 8.36 -4.64 -19.64
N ARG A 152 9.38 -4.04 -19.02
CA ARG A 152 10.74 -4.56 -19.11
C ARG A 152 10.82 -5.80 -18.24
N GLY A 153 11.11 -6.95 -18.86
CA GLY A 153 11.27 -8.21 -18.15
C GLY A 153 12.33 -8.09 -17.06
N GLY A 154 12.08 -8.70 -15.89
CA GLY A 154 13.10 -8.90 -14.88
C GLY A 154 14.27 -9.71 -15.43
N ARG A 155 15.46 -9.49 -14.86
CA ARG A 155 16.65 -10.29 -15.22
C ARG A 155 16.50 -11.74 -14.77
N TRP A 156 15.58 -12.01 -13.85
CA TRP A 156 15.37 -13.33 -13.28
C TRP A 156 14.26 -14.04 -14.04
N VAL A 157 14.66 -15.10 -14.76
CA VAL A 157 13.72 -16.07 -15.28
C VAL A 157 13.46 -17.09 -14.17
N MET A 158 12.19 -17.27 -13.83
CA MET A 158 11.74 -18.26 -12.85
C MET A 158 10.80 -19.24 -13.53
N SER A 159 10.92 -20.52 -13.17
CA SER A 159 9.91 -21.52 -13.47
C SER A 159 8.67 -21.34 -12.58
N ASP A 160 7.55 -21.93 -12.97
CA ASP A 160 6.31 -21.89 -12.18
C ASP A 160 6.53 -22.40 -10.74
N THR A 161 7.34 -23.46 -10.59
CA THR A 161 7.69 -24.00 -9.26
C THR A 161 8.45 -23.00 -8.42
N GLU A 162 9.39 -22.26 -9.00
CA GLU A 162 10.17 -21.26 -8.27
C GLU A 162 9.31 -20.04 -7.93
N LEU A 163 8.42 -19.62 -8.83
CA LEU A 163 7.46 -18.56 -8.54
C LEU A 163 6.53 -18.95 -7.39
N HIS A 164 6.06 -20.19 -7.34
CA HIS A 164 5.23 -20.68 -6.23
C HIS A 164 5.98 -20.63 -4.91
N ARG A 165 7.27 -21.00 -4.90
CA ARG A 165 8.14 -20.83 -3.72
C ARG A 165 8.29 -19.37 -3.32
N VAL A 166 8.48 -18.44 -4.27
CA VAL A 166 8.49 -16.99 -3.97
C VAL A 166 7.17 -16.56 -3.31
N LEU A 167 6.03 -17.04 -3.82
CA LEU A 167 4.72 -16.68 -3.27
C LEU A 167 4.49 -17.23 -1.85
N THR A 168 5.00 -18.42 -1.50
CA THR A 168 4.79 -19.05 -0.18
C THR A 168 5.87 -18.76 0.85
N GLU A 169 7.12 -18.62 0.39
CA GLU A 169 8.32 -18.50 1.24
C GLU A 169 8.88 -17.07 1.22
N GLY A 170 8.50 -16.24 0.24
CA GLY A 170 8.89 -14.85 0.17
C GLY A 170 10.41 -14.66 0.05
N ALA A 171 10.97 -13.75 0.86
CA ALA A 171 12.39 -13.44 0.86
C ALA A 171 13.27 -14.63 1.31
N GLU A 172 12.73 -15.54 2.12
CA GLU A 172 13.45 -16.70 2.65
C GLU A 172 14.00 -17.58 1.52
N TYR A 173 13.17 -17.89 0.52
CA TYR A 173 13.56 -18.64 -0.67
C TYR A 173 14.64 -17.92 -1.49
N LEU A 174 14.50 -16.59 -1.66
CA LEU A 174 15.48 -15.80 -2.41
C LEU A 174 16.85 -15.80 -1.73
N VAL A 175 16.90 -15.69 -0.41
CA VAL A 175 18.15 -15.69 0.36
C VAL A 175 18.77 -17.08 0.40
N ARG A 176 18.03 -18.10 0.84
CA ARG A 176 18.60 -19.41 1.19
C ARG A 176 18.82 -20.33 0.00
N ASP A 177 17.94 -20.29 -1.00
CA ASP A 177 18.02 -21.19 -2.16
C ASP A 177 18.61 -20.52 -3.39
N ARG A 178 18.41 -19.20 -3.54
CA ARG A 178 18.90 -18.44 -4.72
C ARG A 178 20.13 -17.59 -4.41
N GLY A 179 20.51 -17.41 -3.14
CA GLY A 179 21.68 -16.64 -2.73
C GLY A 179 21.52 -15.12 -2.94
N PHE A 180 20.29 -14.62 -3.01
CA PHE A 180 20.00 -13.20 -3.16
C PHE A 180 19.79 -12.54 -1.80
N GLY A 181 20.87 -12.05 -1.21
CA GLY A 181 20.90 -11.39 0.09
C GLY A 181 21.68 -12.17 1.12
N LEU A 182 21.59 -11.73 2.37
CA LEU A 182 22.23 -12.32 3.53
C LEU A 182 21.17 -12.87 4.49
N GLU A 183 21.53 -13.84 5.33
CA GLU A 183 20.60 -14.41 6.33
C GLU A 183 20.05 -13.32 7.27
N GLU A 184 20.87 -12.32 7.60
CA GLU A 184 20.47 -11.18 8.43
C GLU A 184 19.42 -10.27 7.77
N ASP A 185 19.28 -10.29 6.45
CA ASP A 185 18.26 -9.51 5.75
C ASP A 185 16.85 -9.95 6.17
N LEU A 186 16.66 -11.25 6.46
CA LEU A 186 15.37 -11.80 6.91
C LEU A 186 15.00 -11.26 8.29
N ALA A 187 15.95 -11.07 9.20
CA ALA A 187 15.69 -10.51 10.53
C ALA A 187 15.31 -9.02 10.48
N HIS A 188 15.73 -8.30 9.44
CA HIS A 188 15.48 -6.86 9.24
C HIS A 188 14.36 -6.58 8.24
N THR A 189 13.53 -7.58 7.95
CA THR A 189 12.35 -7.45 7.11
C THR A 189 11.10 -7.66 7.96
N GLU A 190 10.09 -6.81 7.79
CA GLU A 190 8.79 -7.02 8.44
C GLU A 190 8.27 -8.44 8.16
N SER A 191 7.75 -9.11 9.19
CA SER A 191 7.30 -10.51 9.11
C SER A 191 8.35 -11.48 8.56
N HIS A 192 9.63 -11.16 8.70
CA HIS A 192 10.74 -11.90 8.09
C HIS A 192 10.67 -12.05 6.56
N GLY A 193 9.92 -11.16 5.90
CA GLY A 193 9.70 -11.20 4.45
C GLY A 193 8.79 -12.34 4.00
N ARG A 194 7.94 -12.87 4.90
CA ARG A 194 7.02 -13.97 4.61
C ARG A 194 5.72 -13.85 5.42
N LEU A 195 4.58 -13.98 4.74
CA LEU A 195 3.27 -14.16 5.39
C LEU A 195 2.89 -15.65 5.35
N PRO A 196 2.62 -16.29 6.50
CA PRO A 196 2.50 -17.75 6.57
C PRO A 196 1.25 -18.33 5.87
N GLU A 197 0.19 -17.54 5.72
CA GLU A 197 -1.09 -17.95 5.12
C GLU A 197 -1.11 -17.83 3.58
N ALA A 198 0.03 -17.51 2.95
CA ALA A 198 0.09 -17.34 1.50
C ALA A 198 -0.21 -18.67 0.76
N ASP A 199 -1.18 -18.62 -0.16
CA ASP A 199 -1.59 -19.74 -1.01
C ASP A 199 -1.50 -19.36 -2.50
N PRO A 200 -0.52 -19.92 -3.27
CA PRO A 200 -0.41 -19.69 -4.70
C PRO A 200 -1.64 -20.10 -5.51
N ALA A 201 -2.45 -21.06 -5.01
CA ALA A 201 -3.67 -21.48 -5.68
C ALA A 201 -4.76 -20.41 -5.67
N ALA A 202 -4.73 -19.49 -4.70
CA ALA A 202 -5.61 -18.32 -4.64
C ALA A 202 -5.18 -17.20 -5.62
N VAL A 203 -3.96 -17.26 -6.17
CA VAL A 203 -3.45 -16.27 -7.13
C VAL A 203 -3.83 -16.69 -8.54
N SER A 204 -4.64 -15.88 -9.23
CA SER A 204 -5.07 -16.18 -10.59
C SER A 204 -3.90 -16.39 -11.55
N ARG A 205 -4.06 -17.29 -12.53
CA ARG A 205 -3.06 -17.53 -13.57
C ARG A 205 -2.60 -16.25 -14.26
N ARG A 206 -3.52 -15.33 -14.55
CA ARG A 206 -3.21 -14.03 -15.16
C ARG A 206 -2.28 -13.18 -14.28
N ALA A 207 -2.48 -13.19 -12.96
CA ALA A 207 -1.61 -12.46 -12.03
C ALA A 207 -0.22 -13.09 -11.95
N GLN A 208 -0.14 -14.43 -11.91
CA GLN A 208 1.14 -15.15 -11.95
C GLN A 208 1.91 -14.87 -13.25
N GLU A 209 1.26 -14.99 -14.41
CA GLU A 209 1.88 -14.70 -15.72
C GLU A 209 2.35 -13.25 -15.83
N ARG A 210 1.57 -12.30 -15.30
CA ARG A 210 1.96 -10.88 -15.25
C ARG A 210 3.18 -10.64 -14.35
N GLY A 211 3.24 -11.31 -13.19
CA GLY A 211 4.30 -11.11 -12.19
C GLY A 211 5.59 -11.87 -12.47
N ALA A 212 5.50 -13.05 -13.09
CA ALA A 212 6.64 -13.95 -13.33
C ALA A 212 7.79 -13.25 -14.08
N GLY A 213 7.43 -12.45 -15.10
CA GLY A 213 8.39 -11.69 -15.88
C GLY A 213 8.81 -10.36 -15.25
N GLN A 214 8.41 -10.02 -14.03
CA GLN A 214 8.65 -8.70 -13.41
C GLN A 214 9.46 -8.77 -12.11
N LEU A 215 9.78 -9.97 -11.60
CA LEU A 215 10.54 -10.10 -10.37
C LEU A 215 11.96 -9.55 -10.52
N GLY A 216 12.42 -8.80 -9.51
CA GLY A 216 13.72 -8.11 -9.54
C GLY A 216 13.72 -6.84 -10.39
N THR A 217 12.56 -6.18 -10.53
CA THR A 217 12.41 -4.87 -11.19
C THR A 217 11.73 -3.86 -10.25
N ILE A 218 11.95 -2.57 -10.47
CA ILE A 218 11.33 -1.48 -9.68
C ILE A 218 9.91 -1.17 -10.13
N GLY A 219 9.58 -1.43 -11.40
CA GLY A 219 8.31 -1.01 -11.99
C GLY A 219 8.32 0.48 -12.38
N SER A 220 7.20 1.16 -12.15
CA SER A 220 6.95 2.55 -12.56
C SER A 220 6.09 3.28 -11.52
N GLY A 221 5.73 4.55 -11.78
CA GLY A 221 4.91 5.33 -10.85
C GLY A 221 5.80 5.98 -9.80
N ASN A 222 5.46 5.80 -8.52
CA ASN A 222 6.21 6.34 -7.38
C ASN A 222 7.31 5.38 -6.87
N HIS A 223 7.70 4.37 -7.65
CA HIS A 223 8.76 3.43 -7.29
C HIS A 223 10.13 3.89 -7.78
N PHE A 224 11.14 3.89 -6.90
CA PHE A 224 12.50 4.34 -7.19
C PHE A 224 13.55 3.64 -6.32
N VAL A 225 14.83 3.87 -6.66
CA VAL A 225 16.00 3.59 -5.83
C VAL A 225 16.80 4.89 -5.78
N GLU A 226 17.14 5.35 -4.59
CA GLU A 226 17.85 6.61 -4.34
C GLU A 226 19.09 6.43 -3.45
#